data_AF-A0A3D2QYT9-F1
#
_entry.id   AF-A0A3D2QYT9-F1
#
_cell.length_a   1.000
_cell.length_b   1.000
_cell.length_c   1.000
_cell.angle_alpha   90.00
_cell.angle_beta   90.00
_cell.angle_gamma   90.00
#
_symmetry.space_group_name_H-M   'P 1'
#
loop_
_entity.id
_entity.type
_entity.pdbx_description
1 polymer ?
#
loop_
_entity_poly.entity_id
_entity_poly.type
_entity_poly.pdbx_seq_one_letter_code
_entity_poly.pdbx_strand_id
1 'polypeptide(L)' 'EIREIIEHDKVACVFSEPQFNPDIINTVAKDMKIKTGVLDPLGATLDPGKDLYFKLIRNMSASFKGC' A
#
# COMPACT_ATOMS: atom_id res chain seq x y z
N GLU A 1 -4.34 2.21 19.42
CA GLU A 1 -3.98 0.91 18.82
C GLU A 1 -3.14 1.02 17.55
N ILE A 2 -3.69 1.22 16.33
CA ILE A 2 -2.88 1.20 15.09
C ILE A 2 -1.73 2.24 15.11
N ARG A 3 -2.01 3.47 15.55
CA ARG A 3 -0.97 4.51 15.70
C ARG A 3 0.12 4.14 16.71
N GLU A 4 -0.25 3.48 17.81
CA GLU A 4 0.72 3.02 18.82
C GLU A 4 1.63 1.93 18.25
N ILE A 5 1.08 0.99 17.46
CA ILE A 5 1.87 -0.03 16.76
C ILE A 5 2.87 0.63 15.81
N ILE A 6 2.42 1.61 15.03
CA ILE A 6 3.29 2.33 14.08
C ILE A 6 4.47 3.00 14.81
N GLU A 7 4.20 3.66 15.94
CA GLU A 7 5.25 4.35 16.73
C GLU A 7 6.17 3.37 17.45
N HIS A 8 5.60 2.36 18.12
CA HIS A 8 6.33 1.40 18.93
C HIS A 8 7.22 0.49 18.08
N ASP A 9 6.67 -0.06 17.00
CA ASP A 9 7.38 -1.01 16.13
C ASP A 9 8.19 -0.29 15.04
N LYS A 10 8.17 1.05 15.03
CA LYS A 10 8.89 1.91 14.07
C LYS A 10 8.60 1.51 12.63
N VAL A 11 7.32 1.35 12.33
CA VAL A 11 6.86 0.93 11.01
C VAL A 11 7.33 1.93 9.96
N ALA A 12 7.97 1.43 8.90
CA ALA A 12 8.49 2.28 7.83
C ALA A 12 7.40 2.75 6.87
N CYS A 13 6.42 1.88 6.56
CA CYS A 13 5.38 2.15 5.58
C CYS A 13 4.03 1.51 5.90
N VAL A 14 2.97 2.17 5.45
CA VAL A 14 1.60 1.63 5.43
C VAL A 14 1.13 1.54 3.98
N PHE A 15 0.58 0.41 3.60
CA PHE A 15 -0.02 0.23 2.27
C PHE A 15 -1.54 0.22 2.40
N SER A 16 -2.23 0.99 1.55
CA SER A 16 -3.66 0.83 1.29
C SER A 16 -3.87 -0.07 0.07
N GLU A 17 -5.07 -0.64 -0.06
CA GLU A 17 -5.48 -1.30 -1.31
C GLU A 17 -6.50 -0.42 -2.03
N PRO A 18 -6.64 -0.52 -3.37
CA PRO A 18 -7.58 0.29 -4.14
C PRO A 18 -9.03 0.16 -3.67
N GLN A 19 -9.39 -0.98 -3.06
CA GLN A 19 -10.74 -1.26 -2.57
C GLN A 19 -11.05 -0.61 -1.22
N PHE A 20 -10.04 -0.09 -0.51
CA PHE A 20 -10.21 0.57 0.78
C PHE A 20 -10.32 2.09 0.63
N ASN A 21 -11.06 2.70 1.56
CA ASN A 21 -11.21 4.15 1.57
C ASN A 21 -9.84 4.81 1.90
N PRO A 22 -9.30 5.66 0.99
CA PRO A 22 -8.00 6.30 1.18
C PRO A 22 -7.96 7.25 2.40
N ASP A 23 -9.10 7.78 2.84
CA ASP A 23 -9.19 8.69 3.99
C ASP A 23 -8.79 8.02 5.30
N ILE A 24 -8.93 6.69 5.39
CA ILE A 24 -8.52 5.91 6.57
C ILE A 24 -7.00 6.00 6.74
N ILE A 25 -6.24 5.74 5.68
CA ILE A 25 -4.77 5.81 5.74
C ILE A 25 -4.29 7.24 5.94
N ASN A 26 -4.93 8.21 5.27
CA ASN A 26 -4.61 9.63 5.49
C ASN A 26 -4.81 10.04 6.94
N THR A 27 -5.86 9.55 7.61
CA THR A 27 -6.14 9.86 9.01
C THR A 27 -5.17 9.15 9.96
N VAL A 28 -4.86 7.87 9.71
CA VAL A 28 -3.94 7.09 10.54
C VAL A 28 -2.52 7.66 10.45
N ALA A 29 -2.03 7.89 9.24
CA ALA A 29 -0.68 8.41 8.97
C ALA A 29 -0.55 9.93 9.20
N LYS A 30 -1.66 10.64 9.45
CA LYS A 30 -1.65 12.08 9.71
C LYS A 30 -0.68 12.40 10.83
N ASP A 31 0.19 13.40 10.62
CA ASP A 31 1.18 13.86 11.60
C ASP A 31 2.24 12.82 12.00
N MET A 32 2.29 11.66 11.32
CA MET A 32 3.31 10.62 11.53
C MET A 32 4.39 10.70 10.45
N LYS A 33 5.64 10.39 10.81
CA LYS A 33 6.76 10.29 9.85
C LYS A 33 6.82 8.90 9.20
N ILE A 34 5.74 8.49 8.55
CA ILE A 34 5.61 7.18 7.89
C ILE A 34 5.32 7.37 6.40
N LYS A 35 5.85 6.49 5.53
CA LYS A 35 5.49 6.53 4.10
C LYS A 35 4.20 5.77 3.86
N THR A 36 3.42 6.22 2.88
CA THR A 36 2.21 5.53 2.45
C THR A 36 2.34 5.10 0.99
N GLY A 37 1.73 3.98 0.65
CA GLY A 37 1.69 3.46 -0.72
C GLY A 37 0.39 2.72 -1.00
N VAL A 38 0.17 2.35 -2.26
CA VAL A 38 -0.97 1.53 -2.68
C VAL A 38 -0.44 0.17 -3.15
N LEU A 39 -1.09 -0.90 -2.69
CA LEU A 39 -0.84 -2.27 -3.11
C LEU A 39 -2.13 -2.85 -3.70
N ASP A 40 -2.08 -3.32 -4.94
CA ASP A 40 -3.23 -3.90 -5.64
C ASP A 40 -3.01 -5.40 -5.86
N PRO A 41 -3.27 -6.25 -4.85
CA PRO A 41 -3.03 -7.69 -4.95
C PRO A 41 -4.01 -8.40 -5.90
N LEU A 42 -5.14 -7.75 -6.21
CA LEU A 42 -6.17 -8.31 -7.09
C LEU A 42 -5.99 -7.88 -8.54
N GLY A 43 -5.05 -6.96 -8.82
CA GLY A 43 -4.89 -6.37 -10.15
C GLY A 43 -6.15 -5.63 -10.61
N ALA A 44 -6.92 -5.05 -9.67
CA ALA A 44 -8.14 -4.31 -9.95
C ALA A 44 -7.90 -3.11 -10.89
N THR A 45 -6.66 -2.62 -10.94
CA THR A 45 -6.21 -1.51 -11.80
C THR A 45 -5.55 -1.98 -13.10
N LEU A 46 -5.49 -3.30 -13.36
CA LEU A 46 -4.82 -3.88 -14.53
C LEU A 46 -5.81 -4.38 -15.58
N ASP A 47 -5.49 -4.10 -16.84
CA ASP A 47 -6.24 -4.66 -17.96
C ASP A 47 -6.04 -6.18 -18.08
N PRO A 48 -7.11 -6.96 -18.34
CA PRO A 48 -7.02 -8.38 -18.63
C PRO A 48 -6.12 -8.69 -19.83
N GLY A 49 -5.33 -9.76 -19.72
CA GLY A 49 -4.50 -10.23 -20.82
C GLY A 49 -3.40 -11.19 -20.37
N LYS A 50 -2.68 -11.75 -21.35
CA LYS A 50 -1.60 -12.72 -21.11
C LYS A 50 -0.47 -12.20 -20.19
N ASP A 51 -0.29 -10.88 -20.15
CA ASP A 51 0.77 -10.23 -19.36
C ASP A 51 0.31 -9.81 -17.96
N LEU A 52 -0.97 -9.99 -17.63
CA LEU A 52 -1.56 -9.49 -16.37
C LEU A 52 -0.80 -10.00 -15.16
N TYR A 53 -0.54 -11.32 -15.09
CA TYR A 53 0.15 -11.92 -13.95
C TYR A 53 1.56 -11.32 -13.75
N PHE A 54 2.32 -11.16 -14.83
CA PHE A 54 3.65 -10.58 -14.75
C PHE A 54 3.62 -9.09 -14.37
N LYS A 55 2.64 -8.34 -14.87
CA LYS A 55 2.42 -6.94 -14.49
C LYS A 55 2.05 -6.82 -13.01
N LEU A 56 1.15 -7.68 -12.52
CA LEU A 56 0.72 -7.72 -11.12
C LEU A 56 1.91 -7.86 -10.17
N ILE A 57 2.73 -8.91 -10.37
CA ILE A 57 3.89 -9.18 -9.50
C ILE A 57 4.93 -8.05 -9.58
N ARG A 58 5.18 -7.50 -10.77
CA ARG A 58 6.11 -6.38 -10.94
C ARG A 58 5.61 -5.10 -10.27
N ASN A 59 4.32 -4.80 -10.39
CA ASN A 59 3.71 -3.63 -9.77
C ASN A 59 3.77 -3.75 -8.23
N MET A 60 3.41 -4.91 -7.68
CA MET A 60 3.55 -5.16 -6.24
C MET A 60 5.00 -4.99 -5.77
N SER A 61 5.96 -5.57 -6.50
CA SER A 61 7.40 -5.43 -6.19
C SER A 61 7.85 -3.97 -6.23
N ALA A 62 7.38 -3.19 -7.20
CA ALA A 62 7.68 -1.77 -7.30
C ALA A 62 7.08 -0.97 -6.13
N SER A 63 5.84 -1.26 -5.71
CA SER A 63 5.22 -0.65 -4.53
C SER A 63 6.02 -0.91 -3.26
N PHE A 64 6.46 -2.15 -3.04
CA PHE A 64 7.32 -2.48 -1.89
C PHE A 64 8.69 -1.80 -1.95
N LYS A 65 9.28 -1.70 -3.13
CA LYS A 65 10.59 -1.04 -3.32
C LYS A 65 10.53 0.48 -3.12
N GLY A 66 9.39 1.11 -3.40
CA GLY A 66 9.20 2.57 -3.25
C GLY A 66 9.10 3.07 -1.81
N CYS A 67 9.02 2.15 -0.84
CA CYS A 67 8.76 2.40 0.57
C CYS A 67 10.05 2.66 1.41
#